data_AF-A0AAN7XAA8-F1
#
_entry.id   AF-A0AAN7XAA8-F1
#
_cell.length_a   1.000
_cell.length_b   1.000
_cell.length_c   1.000
_cell.angle_alpha   90.00
_cell.angle_beta   90.00
_cell.angle_gamma   90.00
#
_symmetry.space_group_name_H-M   'P 1'
#
loop_
_entity.id
_entity.type
_entity.pdbx_description
1 polymer ?
#
loop_
_entity_poly.entity_id
_entity_poly.type
_entity_poly.pdbx_seq_one_letter_code
_entity_poly.pdbx_strand_id
1 'polypeptide(L)'
;MKKILGDKLYVEPPNKEDIYLPSPEKLKCKILIKAITNRRGGGKAHKRGLSVRKGRKAREYTTTKTTGIKVVDELFRASTQPLREATDLRENVQNAMVSFKELCGLTPAANMKQCILTVSTWLMNSERTLRVTVDLSETYPTMEAQGPVPELLRKVFNAYDMMIQTSRTLIESADVVYSKLTQAQRAGLDFHEDLHRIGVKEGLKGRKLQKAMESYAWNITVLKGQADLLKHAKSEALDNLRQIHCAAQSCGLSKNGAASPQLQHHPLHQPQQQVQIQQQPQAKTQQQPPPPHPSQTQPQPPTAPQAYHHPVPQEHPQQHPQLPALPLVQTLSKPPAYTQPPPLTPLQFQFQSQQQRAAATPDAVSDKELVRDDPVGSC
;
A
#
# COMPACT_ATOMS: atom_id res chain seq x y z
N MET A 1 7.90 -35.15 26.54
CA MET A 1 8.19 -33.97 27.39
C MET A 1 8.25 -34.31 28.88
N LYS A 2 7.17 -34.77 29.55
CA LYS A 2 7.22 -35.15 31.00
C LYS A 2 8.39 -36.08 31.36
N LYS A 3 8.61 -37.16 30.59
CA LYS A 3 9.73 -38.12 30.76
C LYS A 3 11.15 -37.51 30.62
N ILE A 4 11.27 -36.31 30.06
CA ILE A 4 12.57 -35.64 29.77
C ILE A 4 12.81 -34.48 30.74
N LEU A 5 11.77 -33.68 31.03
CA LEU A 5 11.88 -32.53 31.93
C LEU A 5 11.65 -32.88 33.40
N GLY A 6 10.98 -34.00 33.70
CA GLY A 6 10.72 -34.49 35.05
C GLY A 6 10.19 -33.38 35.97
N ASP A 7 10.77 -33.28 37.15
CA ASP A 7 10.38 -32.34 38.21
C ASP A 7 10.71 -30.87 37.90
N LYS A 8 11.44 -30.60 36.82
CA LYS A 8 11.64 -29.23 36.31
C LYS A 8 10.38 -28.73 35.59
N LEU A 9 9.44 -29.60 35.21
CA LEU A 9 8.18 -29.17 34.61
C LEU A 9 7.16 -28.78 35.69
N TYR A 10 6.62 -27.56 35.61
CA TYR A 10 5.47 -27.17 36.43
C TYR A 10 4.19 -27.79 35.85
N VAL A 11 3.50 -28.60 36.65
CA VAL A 11 2.29 -29.36 36.24
C VAL A 11 1.07 -29.10 37.12
N GLU A 12 1.23 -28.33 38.19
CA GLU A 12 0.14 -27.96 39.08
C GLU A 12 -0.77 -26.93 38.39
N PRO A 13 -2.11 -27.11 38.43
CA PRO A 13 -3.01 -26.06 37.98
C PRO A 13 -2.96 -24.88 38.96
N PRO A 14 -3.08 -23.62 38.49
CA PRO A 14 -3.30 -22.48 39.39
C PRO A 14 -4.54 -22.71 40.24
N ASN A 15 -4.47 -22.37 41.53
CA ASN A 15 -5.65 -22.46 42.37
C ASN A 15 -6.74 -21.48 41.88
N LYS A 16 -8.01 -21.87 41.98
CA LYS A 16 -9.14 -21.06 41.51
C LYS A 16 -9.55 -19.98 42.50
N GLU A 17 -9.23 -20.16 43.78
CA GLU A 17 -9.41 -19.14 44.81
C GLU A 17 -8.32 -18.06 44.79
N ASP A 18 -7.16 -18.34 44.18
CA ASP A 18 -6.06 -17.38 44.08
C ASP A 18 -6.31 -16.36 42.95
N ILE A 19 -6.37 -15.08 43.32
CA ILE A 19 -6.57 -13.96 42.38
C ILE A 19 -5.29 -13.67 41.56
N TYR A 20 -4.14 -14.18 42.00
CA TYR A 20 -2.82 -13.92 41.42
C TYR A 20 -2.09 -15.22 41.05
N LEU A 21 -1.21 -15.13 40.05
CA LEU A 21 -0.33 -16.22 39.67
C LEU A 21 0.74 -16.50 40.75
N PRO A 22 1.29 -17.72 40.84
CA PRO A 22 2.31 -18.05 41.82
C PRO A 22 3.56 -17.15 41.69
N SER A 23 4.07 -16.72 42.85
CA SER A 23 5.23 -15.83 42.97
C SER A 23 6.49 -16.40 42.29
N PRO A 24 7.40 -15.56 41.74
CA PRO A 24 8.62 -16.02 41.06
C PRO A 24 9.47 -17.01 41.87
N GLU A 25 9.49 -16.88 43.20
CA GLU A 25 10.20 -17.75 44.14
C GLU A 25 9.64 -19.18 44.12
N LYS A 26 8.30 -19.31 44.02
CA LYS A 26 7.61 -20.61 43.89
C LYS A 26 7.85 -21.29 42.53
N LEU A 27 8.21 -20.50 41.52
CA LEU A 27 8.49 -20.96 40.15
C LEU A 27 10.00 -21.14 39.87
N LYS A 28 10.86 -20.96 40.86
CA LYS A 28 12.31 -21.06 40.69
C LYS A 28 12.73 -22.43 40.15
N CYS A 29 13.53 -22.43 39.07
CA CYS A 29 13.96 -23.62 38.33
C CYS A 29 12.82 -24.49 37.75
N LYS A 30 11.60 -23.95 37.61
CA LYS A 30 10.47 -24.60 36.93
C LYS A 30 10.28 -24.09 35.51
N ILE A 31 9.80 -24.97 34.63
CA ILE A 31 9.48 -24.73 33.23
C ILE A 31 7.96 -24.74 33.08
N LEU A 32 7.40 -23.70 32.48
CA LEU A 32 5.97 -23.57 32.20
C LEU A 32 5.69 -23.86 30.71
N ILE A 33 4.77 -24.78 30.40
CA ILE A 33 4.31 -25.02 29.02
C ILE A 33 3.10 -24.15 28.75
N LYS A 34 3.25 -23.14 27.88
CA LYS A 34 2.15 -22.36 27.34
C LYS A 34 1.62 -23.01 26.05
N ALA A 35 0.57 -23.81 26.17
CA ALA A 35 -0.15 -24.36 25.02
C ALA A 35 -1.30 -23.43 24.57
N ILE A 36 -1.43 -23.18 23.27
CA ILE A 36 -2.62 -22.52 22.70
C ILE A 36 -3.70 -23.57 22.55
N THR A 37 -4.44 -23.86 23.63
CA THR A 37 -5.57 -24.79 23.59
C THR A 37 -6.84 -24.05 23.19
N ASN A 38 -7.46 -24.45 22.07
CA ASN A 38 -8.79 -23.98 21.66
C ASN A 38 -9.93 -24.59 22.53
N ARG A 39 -9.71 -24.68 23.85
CA ARG A 39 -10.70 -25.14 24.84
C ARG A 39 -10.96 -24.01 25.82
N ARG A 40 -12.21 -23.52 25.78
CA ARG A 40 -12.78 -22.37 26.50
C ARG A 40 -12.19 -22.15 27.90
N GLY A 41 -11.24 -21.21 28.00
CA GLY A 41 -10.84 -20.57 29.26
C GLY A 41 -11.46 -19.18 29.35
N GLY A 42 -12.18 -18.89 30.45
CA GLY A 42 -12.88 -17.62 30.65
C GLY A 42 -11.95 -16.46 30.97
N GLY A 43 -11.33 -15.85 29.95
CA GLY A 43 -10.76 -14.52 30.06
C GLY A 43 -11.87 -13.46 29.95
N LYS A 44 -11.83 -12.41 30.80
CA LYS A 44 -12.72 -11.25 30.65
C LYS A 44 -12.58 -10.71 29.22
N ALA A 45 -13.68 -10.59 28.50
CA ALA A 45 -13.66 -10.05 27.16
C ALA A 45 -13.07 -8.63 27.21
N HIS A 46 -11.91 -8.44 26.57
CA HIS A 46 -11.50 -7.11 26.16
C HIS A 46 -12.69 -6.49 25.44
N LYS A 47 -13.12 -5.28 25.84
CA LYS A 47 -14.23 -4.56 25.21
C LYS A 47 -13.81 -4.17 23.78
N ARG A 48 -13.81 -5.16 22.88
CA ARG A 48 -13.91 -4.98 21.44
C ARG A 48 -15.30 -4.42 21.20
N GLY A 49 -15.42 -3.10 21.35
CA GLY A 49 -16.50 -2.34 20.76
C GLY A 49 -16.62 -2.77 19.30
N LEU A 50 -17.85 -2.99 18.86
CA LEU A 50 -18.15 -3.45 17.51
C LEU A 50 -17.56 -4.84 17.20
N SER A 51 -18.22 -5.86 17.76
CA SER A 51 -18.45 -7.09 16.99
C SER A 51 -19.28 -6.73 15.74
N VAL A 52 -18.63 -6.12 14.77
CA VAL A 52 -19.11 -6.15 13.39
C VAL A 52 -18.97 -7.61 12.99
N ARG A 53 -20.07 -8.37 13.13
CA ARG A 53 -20.34 -9.46 12.18
C ARG A 53 -19.99 -8.86 10.82
N LYS A 54 -18.95 -9.38 10.16
CA LYS A 54 -18.52 -8.94 8.82
C LYS A 54 -19.54 -9.47 7.80
N GLY A 55 -20.81 -9.13 8.02
CA GLY A 55 -21.83 -9.08 7.00
C GLY A 55 -21.24 -8.24 5.89
N ARG A 56 -21.21 -8.86 4.72
CA ARG A 56 -20.70 -8.31 3.47
C ARG A 56 -21.39 -6.97 3.24
N LYS A 57 -20.77 -5.86 3.68
CA LYS A 57 -21.28 -4.52 3.41
C LYS A 57 -21.45 -4.44 1.90
N ALA A 58 -22.66 -4.08 1.46
CA ALA A 58 -22.88 -3.78 0.06
C ALA A 58 -21.89 -2.69 -0.34
N ARG A 59 -21.23 -2.86 -1.49
CA ARG A 59 -20.20 -1.94 -1.96
C ARG A 59 -20.80 -0.54 -2.12
N GLU A 60 -20.22 0.45 -1.45
CA GLU A 60 -20.80 1.79 -1.37
C GLU A 60 -20.29 2.63 -2.54
N TYR A 61 -21.07 2.63 -3.62
CA TYR A 61 -20.71 3.38 -4.83
C TYR A 61 -21.03 4.86 -4.68
N THR A 62 -20.01 5.69 -4.84
CA THR A 62 -20.21 7.14 -4.99
C THR A 62 -20.86 7.45 -6.33
N THR A 63 -21.93 8.25 -6.34
CA THR A 63 -22.75 8.56 -7.52
C THR A 63 -23.00 10.06 -7.63
N THR A 64 -23.11 10.59 -8.85
CA THR A 64 -23.38 12.02 -9.09
C THR A 64 -24.80 12.41 -8.69
N LYS A 65 -24.97 13.59 -8.08
CA LYS A 65 -26.27 14.18 -7.74
C LYS A 65 -26.92 14.81 -8.97
N THR A 66 -28.23 14.67 -9.07
CA THR A 66 -29.05 15.40 -10.05
C THR A 66 -29.07 16.90 -9.72
N THR A 67 -28.70 17.72 -10.69
CA THR A 67 -28.76 19.18 -10.64
C THR A 67 -30.12 19.73 -11.08
N GLY A 68 -30.83 19.01 -11.94
CA GLY A 68 -32.07 19.48 -12.56
C GLY A 68 -31.85 20.28 -13.84
N ILE A 69 -30.61 20.37 -14.33
CA ILE A 69 -30.23 20.98 -15.61
C ILE A 69 -29.85 19.82 -16.55
N LYS A 70 -30.66 19.58 -17.59
CA LYS A 70 -30.55 18.35 -18.42
C LYS A 70 -29.14 18.10 -18.97
N VAL A 71 -28.54 19.09 -19.61
CA VAL A 71 -27.20 18.97 -20.24
C VAL A 71 -26.08 18.68 -19.22
N VAL A 72 -26.21 19.21 -18.01
CA VAL A 72 -25.27 18.99 -16.90
C VAL A 72 -25.48 17.61 -16.28
N ASP A 73 -26.73 17.19 -16.13
CA ASP A 73 -27.09 15.87 -15.61
C ASP A 73 -26.70 14.73 -16.56
N GLU A 74 -26.78 14.94 -17.87
CA GLU A 74 -26.32 13.99 -18.89
C GLU A 74 -24.79 13.82 -18.86
N LEU A 75 -24.04 14.92 -18.80
CA LEU A 75 -22.58 14.88 -18.64
C LEU A 75 -22.18 14.09 -17.39
N PHE A 76 -22.75 14.42 -16.23
CA PHE A 76 -22.39 13.74 -14.98
C PHE A 76 -22.84 12.28 -14.97
N ARG A 77 -23.98 11.95 -15.58
CA ARG A 77 -24.44 10.56 -15.72
C ARG A 77 -23.46 9.69 -16.50
N ALA A 78 -22.79 10.23 -17.53
CA ALA A 78 -21.75 9.50 -18.27
C ALA A 78 -20.56 9.08 -17.37
N SER A 79 -20.35 9.74 -16.23
CA SER A 79 -19.30 9.39 -15.27
C SER A 79 -19.66 8.24 -14.32
N THR A 80 -20.91 7.76 -14.32
CA THR A 80 -21.40 6.70 -13.40
C THR A 80 -20.56 5.42 -13.50
N GLN A 81 -20.22 5.02 -14.71
CA GLN A 81 -19.44 3.81 -14.96
C GLN A 81 -17.95 3.99 -14.58
N PRO A 82 -17.25 5.07 -14.97
CA PRO A 82 -15.91 5.38 -14.44
C PRO A 82 -15.83 5.47 -12.91
N LEU A 83 -16.84 6.02 -12.23
CA LEU A 83 -16.92 6.09 -10.77
C LEU A 83 -17.02 4.69 -10.12
N ARG A 84 -17.80 3.80 -10.74
CA ARG A 84 -17.89 2.38 -10.37
C ARG A 84 -16.55 1.68 -10.59
N GLU A 85 -15.98 1.76 -11.80
CA GLU A 85 -14.68 1.18 -12.17
C GLU A 85 -13.53 1.65 -11.25
N ALA A 86 -13.51 2.92 -10.85
CA ALA A 86 -12.51 3.42 -9.90
C ALA A 86 -12.68 2.80 -8.50
N THR A 87 -13.92 2.58 -8.05
CA THR A 87 -14.22 1.96 -6.74
C THR A 87 -13.94 0.46 -6.77
N ASP A 88 -14.51 -0.25 -7.75
CA ASP A 88 -13.88 -1.26 -8.62
C ASP A 88 -12.45 -1.65 -8.24
N LEU A 89 -11.50 -1.00 -8.90
CA LEU A 89 -10.08 -1.36 -8.84
C LEU A 89 -9.48 -1.16 -7.44
N ARG A 90 -9.85 -0.08 -6.74
CA ARG A 90 -9.28 0.28 -5.42
C ARG A 90 -9.62 -0.73 -4.32
N GLU A 91 -10.89 -1.07 -4.13
CA GLU A 91 -11.22 -2.03 -3.05
C GLU A 91 -10.85 -3.46 -3.44
N ASN A 92 -10.80 -3.80 -4.73
CA ASN A 92 -10.37 -5.14 -5.15
C ASN A 92 -8.92 -5.41 -4.73
N VAL A 93 -7.99 -4.49 -5.00
CA VAL A 93 -6.59 -4.64 -4.55
C VAL A 93 -6.49 -4.58 -3.02
N GLN A 94 -7.22 -3.68 -2.36
CA GLN A 94 -7.15 -3.54 -0.90
C GLN A 94 -7.69 -4.79 -0.17
N ASN A 95 -8.77 -5.39 -0.68
CA ASN A 95 -9.31 -6.64 -0.14
C ASN A 95 -8.31 -7.80 -0.33
N ALA A 96 -7.70 -7.93 -1.51
CA ALA A 96 -6.71 -8.98 -1.78
C ALA A 96 -5.46 -8.81 -0.88
N MET A 97 -4.95 -7.58 -0.74
CA MET A 97 -3.85 -7.25 0.17
C MET A 97 -4.19 -7.57 1.63
N VAL A 98 -5.40 -7.23 2.10
CA VAL A 98 -5.83 -7.56 3.47
C VAL A 98 -5.92 -9.07 3.67
N SER A 99 -6.50 -9.82 2.73
CA SER A 99 -6.55 -11.29 2.81
C SER A 99 -5.16 -11.94 2.81
N PHE A 100 -4.20 -11.41 2.03
CA PHE A 100 -2.82 -11.88 2.07
C PHE A 100 -2.15 -11.58 3.43
N LYS A 101 -2.29 -10.36 3.97
CA LYS A 101 -1.79 -10.01 5.32
C LYS A 101 -2.39 -10.90 6.42
N GLU A 102 -3.71 -11.11 6.37
CA GLU A 102 -4.44 -11.98 7.32
C GLU A 102 -3.92 -13.43 7.27
N LEU A 103 -3.67 -13.97 6.07
CA LEU A 103 -3.09 -15.32 5.89
C LEU A 103 -1.62 -15.41 6.33
N CYS A 104 -0.84 -14.33 6.21
CA CYS A 104 0.48 -14.21 6.82
C CYS A 104 0.44 -14.06 8.36
N GLY A 105 -0.74 -13.98 8.98
CA GLY A 105 -0.89 -13.75 10.43
C GLY A 105 -0.49 -12.34 10.88
N LEU A 106 -0.43 -11.39 9.95
CA LEU A 106 0.01 -10.02 10.18
C LEU A 106 -1.18 -9.06 10.39
N THR A 107 -0.92 -7.90 10.99
CA THR A 107 -1.96 -6.87 11.13
C THR A 107 -2.26 -6.21 9.77
N PRO A 108 -3.46 -5.63 9.56
CA PRO A 108 -3.77 -4.90 8.33
C PRO A 108 -2.82 -3.71 8.05
N ALA A 109 -2.18 -3.18 9.09
CA ALA A 109 -1.17 -2.12 9.01
C ALA A 109 0.25 -2.60 8.62
N ALA A 110 0.50 -3.91 8.57
CA ALA A 110 1.79 -4.45 8.14
C ALA A 110 2.05 -4.12 6.66
N ASN A 111 3.34 -3.98 6.31
CA ASN A 111 3.77 -3.71 4.94
C ASN A 111 4.02 -5.01 4.15
N MET A 112 4.20 -4.91 2.82
CA MET A 112 4.38 -6.09 1.98
C MET A 112 5.72 -6.78 2.22
N LYS A 113 6.77 -6.01 2.53
CA LYS A 113 8.08 -6.57 2.91
C LYS A 113 7.98 -7.52 4.11
N GLN A 114 7.19 -7.19 5.12
CA GLN A 114 6.92 -8.07 6.27
C GLN A 114 6.20 -9.36 5.85
N CYS A 115 5.24 -9.27 4.93
CA CYS A 115 4.52 -10.44 4.42
C CYS A 115 5.48 -11.42 3.74
N ILE A 116 6.36 -10.92 2.85
CA ILE A 116 7.37 -11.75 2.16
C ILE A 116 8.40 -12.33 3.13
N LEU A 117 8.86 -11.57 4.14
CA LEU A 117 9.76 -12.08 5.17
C LEU A 117 9.13 -13.22 5.99
N THR A 118 7.85 -13.11 6.36
CA THR A 118 7.11 -14.18 7.04
C THR A 118 7.01 -15.43 6.17
N VAL A 119 6.64 -15.29 4.89
CA VAL A 119 6.57 -16.41 3.94
C VAL A 119 7.94 -17.07 3.77
N SER A 120 9.01 -16.28 3.57
CA SER A 120 10.38 -16.80 3.49
C SER A 120 10.78 -17.59 4.74
N THR A 121 10.41 -17.09 5.93
CA THR A 121 10.69 -17.77 7.20
C THR A 121 9.98 -19.12 7.28
N TRP A 122 8.74 -19.23 6.78
CA TRP A 122 8.04 -20.51 6.72
C TRP A 122 8.68 -21.49 5.73
N LEU A 123 9.15 -20.99 4.58
CA LEU A 123 9.85 -21.81 3.59
C LEU A 123 11.17 -22.37 4.13
N MET A 124 11.97 -21.54 4.79
CA MET A 124 13.23 -21.97 5.42
C MET A 124 13.04 -23.01 6.54
N ASN A 125 11.87 -23.05 7.18
CA ASN A 125 11.52 -24.02 8.23
C ASN A 125 10.75 -25.24 7.70
N SER A 126 10.44 -25.30 6.40
CA SER A 126 9.78 -26.46 5.78
C SER A 126 10.78 -27.58 5.46
N GLU A 127 10.30 -28.82 5.36
CA GLU A 127 11.15 -29.96 5.00
C GLU A 127 11.78 -29.77 3.60
N ARG A 128 12.99 -30.29 3.40
CA ARG A 128 13.88 -29.97 2.25
C ARG A 128 13.34 -30.32 0.85
N THR A 129 12.10 -30.82 0.74
CA THR A 129 11.42 -31.19 -0.50
C THR A 129 10.64 -30.04 -1.13
N LEU A 130 10.28 -29.00 -0.36
CA LEU A 130 9.60 -27.80 -0.88
C LEU A 130 10.62 -26.72 -1.24
N ARG A 131 10.73 -26.39 -2.53
CA ARG A 131 11.49 -25.23 -3.03
C ARG A 131 10.50 -24.23 -3.61
N VAL A 132 10.58 -22.96 -3.18
CA VAL A 132 9.77 -21.88 -3.73
C VAL A 132 10.67 -20.77 -4.22
N THR A 133 10.41 -20.30 -5.43
CA THR A 133 11.14 -19.19 -6.05
C THR A 133 10.17 -18.13 -6.52
N VAL A 134 10.52 -16.86 -6.30
CA VAL A 134 9.81 -15.73 -6.90
C VAL A 134 10.48 -15.41 -8.23
N ASP A 135 9.70 -15.37 -9.31
CA ASP A 135 10.18 -14.76 -10.55
C ASP A 135 10.18 -13.24 -10.39
N LEU A 136 11.34 -12.63 -10.61
CA LEU A 136 11.56 -11.18 -10.56
C LEU A 136 11.97 -10.61 -11.92
N SER A 137 12.02 -11.44 -12.98
CA SER A 137 12.29 -10.98 -14.34
C SER A 137 11.09 -10.23 -14.93
N GLU A 138 9.89 -10.62 -14.52
CA GLU A 138 8.62 -10.01 -14.92
C GLU A 138 8.26 -8.77 -14.10
N THR A 139 7.52 -7.84 -14.72
CA THR A 139 7.02 -6.61 -14.04
C THR A 139 6.09 -6.90 -12.86
N TYR A 140 5.52 -8.11 -12.83
CA TYR A 140 4.59 -8.60 -11.82
C TYR A 140 5.13 -9.90 -11.22
N PRO A 141 5.74 -9.87 -10.03
CA PRO A 141 6.37 -11.03 -9.44
C PRO A 141 5.41 -12.20 -9.22
N THR A 142 5.82 -13.42 -9.60
CA THR A 142 5.03 -14.66 -9.46
C THR A 142 5.74 -15.63 -8.52
N MET A 143 5.00 -16.40 -7.72
CA MET A 143 5.58 -17.45 -6.86
C MET A 143 5.41 -18.82 -7.50
N GLU A 144 6.52 -19.51 -7.73
CA GLU A 144 6.54 -20.90 -8.20
C GLU A 144 6.96 -21.84 -7.08
N ALA A 145 6.17 -22.87 -6.83
CA ALA A 145 6.43 -23.90 -5.83
C ALA A 145 6.73 -25.25 -6.49
N GLN A 146 7.84 -25.86 -6.08
CA GLN A 146 8.31 -27.17 -6.51
C GLN A 146 8.28 -28.12 -5.31
N GLY A 147 7.59 -29.26 -5.44
CA GLY A 147 7.41 -30.24 -4.38
C GLY A 147 6.03 -30.18 -3.70
N PRO A 148 5.80 -31.01 -2.66
CA PRO A 148 4.50 -31.11 -1.99
C PRO A 148 4.20 -29.86 -1.16
N VAL A 149 3.20 -29.08 -1.57
CA VAL A 149 2.81 -27.84 -0.88
C VAL A 149 1.77 -28.09 0.22
N PRO A 150 2.07 -27.78 1.51
CA PRO A 150 1.09 -27.85 2.60
C PRO A 150 -0.14 -26.97 2.37
N GLU A 151 -1.29 -27.41 2.89
CA GLU A 151 -2.60 -26.73 2.76
C GLU A 151 -2.56 -25.23 3.10
N LEU A 152 -1.83 -24.87 4.17
CA LEU A 152 -1.69 -23.47 4.60
C LEU A 152 -0.90 -22.64 3.58
N LEU A 153 0.25 -23.15 3.10
CA LEU A 153 1.08 -22.42 2.13
C LEU A 153 0.38 -22.28 0.78
N ARG A 154 -0.41 -23.27 0.34
CA ARG A 154 -1.20 -23.16 -0.88
C ARG A 154 -2.23 -22.02 -0.81
N LYS A 155 -2.88 -21.83 0.35
CA LYS A 155 -3.81 -20.69 0.56
C LYS A 155 -3.07 -19.35 0.52
N VAL A 156 -1.86 -19.30 1.07
CA VAL A 156 -1.00 -18.11 1.06
C VAL A 156 -0.56 -17.75 -0.36
N PHE A 157 -0.14 -18.73 -1.18
CA PHE A 157 0.21 -18.52 -2.58
C PHE A 157 -0.99 -18.06 -3.42
N ASN A 158 -2.14 -18.73 -3.31
CA ASN A 158 -3.36 -18.31 -4.01
C ASN A 158 -3.79 -16.86 -3.65
N ALA A 159 -3.59 -16.44 -2.40
CA ALA A 159 -3.88 -15.07 -1.97
C ALA A 159 -2.83 -14.06 -2.46
N TYR A 160 -1.56 -14.46 -2.55
CA TYR A 160 -0.50 -13.69 -3.18
C TYR A 160 -0.79 -13.48 -4.67
N ASP A 161 -1.12 -14.55 -5.42
CA ASP A 161 -1.42 -14.46 -6.85
C ASP A 161 -2.64 -13.57 -7.12
N MET A 162 -3.69 -13.69 -6.30
CA MET A 162 -4.86 -12.80 -6.35
C MET A 162 -4.50 -11.33 -6.07
N MET A 163 -3.58 -11.08 -5.14
CA MET A 163 -3.06 -9.73 -4.85
C MET A 163 -2.23 -9.17 -6.01
N ILE A 164 -1.38 -9.97 -6.64
CA ILE A 164 -0.61 -9.57 -7.83
C ILE A 164 -1.54 -9.32 -9.01
N GLN A 165 -2.53 -10.18 -9.25
CA GLN A 165 -3.52 -10.05 -10.33
C GLN A 165 -4.39 -8.78 -10.17
N THR A 166 -4.90 -8.51 -8.96
CA THR A 166 -5.68 -7.30 -8.70
C THR A 166 -4.81 -6.03 -8.77
N SER A 167 -3.55 -6.09 -8.34
CA SER A 167 -2.59 -5.00 -8.51
C SER A 167 -2.29 -4.72 -9.98
N ARG A 168 -2.08 -5.76 -10.80
CA ARG A 168 -1.92 -5.65 -12.27
C ARG A 168 -3.13 -4.97 -12.90
N THR A 169 -4.32 -5.50 -12.63
CA THR A 169 -5.58 -4.98 -13.18
C THR A 169 -5.77 -3.48 -12.86
N LEU A 170 -5.46 -3.08 -11.62
CA LEU A 170 -5.46 -1.66 -11.21
C LEU A 170 -4.42 -0.84 -11.99
N ILE A 171 -3.17 -1.30 -12.07
CA ILE A 171 -2.08 -0.55 -12.72
C ILE A 171 -2.35 -0.33 -14.22
N GLU A 172 -2.84 -1.36 -14.92
CA GLU A 172 -3.16 -1.33 -16.35
C GLU A 172 -4.41 -0.49 -16.65
N SER A 173 -5.46 -0.62 -15.83
CA SER A 173 -6.76 0.03 -16.11
C SER A 173 -6.86 1.48 -15.59
N ALA A 174 -6.10 1.83 -14.55
CA ALA A 174 -6.31 3.09 -13.82
C ALA A 174 -6.11 4.35 -14.67
N ASP A 175 -5.18 4.37 -15.63
CA ASP A 175 -4.93 5.58 -16.43
C ASP A 175 -6.11 5.90 -17.35
N VAL A 176 -6.76 4.88 -17.90
CA VAL A 176 -7.95 5.01 -18.75
C VAL A 176 -9.13 5.52 -17.91
N VAL A 177 -9.37 4.94 -16.73
CA VAL A 177 -10.46 5.35 -15.83
C VAL A 177 -10.22 6.76 -15.26
N TYR A 178 -8.98 7.08 -14.86
CA TYR A 178 -8.55 8.41 -14.42
C TYR A 178 -8.77 9.46 -15.51
N SER A 179 -8.45 9.14 -16.76
CA SER A 179 -8.65 10.02 -17.90
C SER A 179 -10.13 10.30 -18.15
N LYS A 180 -11.01 9.28 -18.12
CA LYS A 180 -12.47 9.46 -18.22
C LYS A 180 -13.03 10.37 -17.12
N LEU A 181 -12.63 10.14 -15.86
CA LEU A 181 -13.07 10.96 -14.71
C LEU A 181 -12.59 12.42 -14.84
N THR A 182 -11.32 12.60 -15.22
CA THR A 182 -10.71 13.94 -15.40
C THR A 182 -11.33 14.69 -16.59
N GLN A 183 -11.66 13.98 -17.68
CA GLN A 183 -12.35 14.55 -18.83
C GLN A 183 -13.75 15.05 -18.46
N ALA A 184 -14.53 14.23 -17.75
CA ALA A 184 -15.85 14.63 -17.29
C ALA A 184 -15.80 15.78 -16.26
N GLN A 185 -14.78 15.82 -15.40
CA GLN A 185 -14.54 16.95 -14.51
C GLN A 185 -14.24 18.25 -15.28
N ARG A 186 -13.39 18.19 -16.32
CA ARG A 186 -13.05 19.35 -17.17
C ARG A 186 -14.26 19.86 -17.95
N ALA A 187 -14.94 18.98 -18.69
CA ALA A 187 -16.18 19.32 -19.39
C ALA A 187 -17.28 19.82 -18.43
N GLY A 188 -17.23 19.41 -17.16
CA GLY A 188 -18.10 19.94 -16.12
C GLY A 188 -17.75 21.38 -15.77
N LEU A 189 -16.47 21.68 -15.54
CA LEU A 189 -15.96 23.01 -15.24
C LEU A 189 -16.27 24.03 -16.34
N ASP A 190 -16.34 23.62 -17.60
CA ASP A 190 -16.73 24.50 -18.72
C ASP A 190 -18.15 25.08 -18.56
N PHE A 191 -19.03 24.41 -17.80
CA PHE A 191 -20.35 24.96 -17.45
C PHE A 191 -20.32 26.00 -16.32
N HIS A 192 -19.23 26.13 -15.57
CA HIS A 192 -19.19 26.92 -14.32
C HIS A 192 -19.61 28.39 -14.52
N GLU A 193 -19.09 29.04 -15.54
CA GLU A 193 -19.33 30.47 -15.82
C GLU A 193 -20.81 30.75 -16.14
N ASP A 194 -21.44 29.82 -16.87
CA ASP A 194 -22.81 29.96 -17.36
C ASP A 194 -23.87 29.19 -16.54
N LEU A 195 -23.45 28.41 -15.54
CA LEU A 195 -24.32 27.49 -14.80
C LEU A 195 -25.57 28.18 -14.23
N HIS A 196 -25.41 29.35 -13.64
CA HIS A 196 -26.53 30.13 -13.10
C HIS A 196 -27.50 30.58 -14.21
N ARG A 197 -26.97 31.04 -15.35
CA ARG A 197 -27.76 31.45 -16.53
C ARG A 197 -28.52 30.28 -17.13
N ILE A 198 -27.87 29.12 -17.24
CA ILE A 198 -28.47 27.88 -17.75
C ILE A 198 -29.55 27.37 -16.79
N GLY A 199 -29.30 27.39 -15.48
CA GLY A 199 -30.30 27.01 -14.48
C GLY A 199 -31.56 27.88 -14.51
N VAL A 200 -31.41 29.20 -14.65
CA VAL A 200 -32.55 30.12 -14.83
C VAL A 200 -33.29 29.83 -16.15
N LYS A 201 -32.59 29.51 -17.23
CA LYS A 201 -33.17 29.14 -18.54
C LYS A 201 -33.98 27.84 -18.47
N GLU A 202 -33.53 26.84 -17.71
CA GLU A 202 -34.28 25.61 -17.39
C GLU A 202 -35.41 25.84 -16.35
N GLY A 203 -35.67 27.09 -15.95
CA GLY A 203 -36.78 27.46 -15.06
C GLY A 203 -36.48 27.34 -13.55
N LEU A 204 -35.24 27.03 -13.15
CA LEU A 204 -34.85 26.98 -11.75
C LEU A 204 -34.72 28.40 -11.18
N LYS A 205 -35.34 28.64 -10.01
CA LYS A 205 -35.34 29.95 -9.33
C LYS A 205 -35.18 29.80 -7.81
N GLY A 206 -34.59 30.81 -7.17
CA GLY A 206 -34.40 30.88 -5.72
C GLY A 206 -33.71 29.64 -5.13
N ARG A 207 -34.24 29.10 -4.03
CA ARG A 207 -33.68 27.93 -3.32
C ARG A 207 -33.47 26.69 -4.20
N LYS A 208 -34.27 26.50 -5.26
CA LYS A 208 -34.07 25.36 -6.20
C LYS A 208 -32.81 25.54 -7.04
N LEU A 209 -32.54 26.74 -7.54
CA LEU A 209 -31.33 27.07 -8.29
C LEU A 209 -30.08 26.96 -7.41
N GLN A 210 -30.14 27.48 -6.18
CA GLN A 210 -29.04 27.35 -5.22
C GLN A 210 -28.67 25.88 -4.97
N LYS A 211 -29.67 25.01 -4.73
CA LYS A 211 -29.45 23.57 -4.53
C LYS A 211 -28.90 22.85 -5.78
N ALA A 212 -29.24 23.34 -6.99
CA ALA A 212 -28.66 22.84 -8.23
C ALA A 212 -27.16 23.17 -8.31
N MET A 213 -26.78 24.40 -7.97
CA MET A 213 -25.37 24.85 -7.92
C MET A 213 -24.56 24.08 -6.86
N GLU A 214 -25.13 23.84 -5.67
CA GLU A 214 -24.52 22.98 -4.64
C GLU A 214 -24.32 21.53 -5.13
N SER A 215 -25.30 20.99 -5.84
CA SER A 215 -25.24 19.62 -6.38
C SER A 215 -24.20 19.50 -7.50
N TYR A 216 -24.10 20.51 -8.37
CA TYR A 216 -23.05 20.64 -9.37
C TYR A 216 -21.66 20.72 -8.74
N ALA A 217 -21.45 21.60 -7.74
CA ALA A 217 -20.16 21.75 -7.07
C ALA A 217 -19.74 20.45 -6.37
N TRP A 218 -20.70 19.74 -5.77
CA TRP A 218 -20.48 18.42 -5.22
C TRP A 218 -20.09 17.39 -6.30
N ASN A 219 -20.69 17.41 -7.50
CA ASN A 219 -20.29 16.54 -8.60
C ASN A 219 -18.85 16.80 -9.10
N ILE A 220 -18.46 18.07 -9.25
CA ILE A 220 -17.09 18.43 -9.65
C ILE A 220 -16.06 17.94 -8.62
N THR A 221 -16.33 18.19 -7.33
CA THR A 221 -15.44 17.77 -6.23
C THR A 221 -15.37 16.25 -6.08
N VAL A 222 -16.48 15.54 -6.31
CA VAL A 222 -16.50 14.07 -6.20
C VAL A 222 -15.77 13.38 -7.36
N LEU A 223 -15.90 13.88 -8.59
CA LEU A 223 -15.13 13.36 -9.74
C LEU A 223 -13.63 13.53 -9.52
N LYS A 224 -13.21 14.73 -9.11
CA LYS A 224 -11.82 15.03 -8.77
C LYS A 224 -11.30 14.10 -7.67
N GLY A 225 -12.02 14.02 -6.54
CA GLY A 225 -11.62 13.19 -5.40
C GLY A 225 -11.50 11.70 -5.75
N GLN A 226 -12.40 11.17 -6.58
CA GLN A 226 -12.34 9.77 -7.02
C GLN A 226 -11.19 9.50 -7.98
N ALA A 227 -10.86 10.46 -8.86
CA ALA A 227 -9.69 10.40 -9.72
C ALA A 227 -8.38 10.45 -8.91
N ASP A 228 -8.27 11.38 -7.96
CA ASP A 228 -7.09 11.53 -7.08
C ASP A 228 -6.87 10.27 -6.21
N LEU A 229 -7.94 9.69 -5.65
CA LEU A 229 -7.89 8.41 -4.92
C LEU A 229 -7.44 7.24 -5.81
N LEU A 230 -7.87 7.18 -7.07
CA LEU A 230 -7.45 6.14 -8.00
C LEU A 230 -5.96 6.27 -8.36
N LYS A 231 -5.49 7.51 -8.61
CA LYS A 231 -4.08 7.81 -8.87
C LYS A 231 -3.19 7.46 -7.67
N HIS A 232 -3.65 7.74 -6.45
CA HIS A 232 -2.95 7.35 -5.22
C HIS A 232 -2.86 5.82 -5.10
N ALA A 233 -3.98 5.11 -5.24
CA ALA A 233 -4.01 3.65 -5.16
C ALA A 233 -3.11 2.95 -6.20
N LYS A 234 -3.02 3.48 -7.44
CA LYS A 234 -2.05 2.99 -8.44
C LYS A 234 -0.61 3.17 -7.96
N SER A 235 -0.29 4.32 -7.36
CA SER A 235 1.05 4.62 -6.85
C SER A 235 1.41 3.71 -5.66
N GLU A 236 0.46 3.47 -4.74
CA GLU A 236 0.63 2.51 -3.65
C GLU A 236 0.81 1.08 -4.17
N ALA A 237 0.03 0.63 -5.16
CA ALA A 237 0.19 -0.69 -5.76
C ALA A 237 1.59 -0.88 -6.37
N LEU A 238 2.13 0.13 -7.06
CA LEU A 238 3.50 0.12 -7.59
C LEU A 238 4.56 0.06 -6.49
N ASP A 239 4.39 0.79 -5.38
CA ASP A 239 5.31 0.70 -4.24
C ASP A 239 5.24 -0.67 -3.55
N ASN A 240 4.04 -1.24 -3.39
CA ASN A 240 3.86 -2.58 -2.85
C ASN A 240 4.58 -3.64 -3.70
N LEU A 241 4.50 -3.57 -5.03
CA LEU A 241 5.27 -4.46 -5.92
C LEU A 241 6.79 -4.27 -5.76
N ARG A 242 7.29 -3.03 -5.61
CA ARG A 242 8.71 -2.75 -5.32
C ARG A 242 9.14 -3.34 -3.98
N GLN A 243 8.33 -3.19 -2.92
CA GLN A 243 8.59 -3.80 -1.61
C GLN A 243 8.67 -5.33 -1.70
N ILE A 244 7.79 -5.96 -2.48
CA ILE A 244 7.78 -7.41 -2.72
C ILE A 244 9.07 -7.84 -3.41
N HIS A 245 9.46 -7.17 -4.51
CA HIS A 245 10.68 -7.46 -5.25
C HIS A 245 11.92 -7.36 -4.34
N CYS A 246 12.10 -6.21 -3.66
CA CYS A 246 13.23 -5.99 -2.77
C CYS A 246 13.27 -7.00 -1.62
N ALA A 247 12.12 -7.38 -1.06
CA ALA A 247 12.05 -8.39 -0.01
C ALA A 247 12.40 -9.80 -0.52
N ALA A 248 11.84 -10.22 -1.65
CA ALA A 248 12.10 -11.53 -2.24
C ALA A 248 13.58 -11.70 -2.62
N GLN A 249 14.19 -10.67 -3.20
CA GLN A 249 15.62 -10.61 -3.49
C GLN A 249 16.47 -10.69 -2.21
N SER A 250 16.12 -9.92 -1.17
CA SER A 250 16.82 -9.95 0.14
C SER A 250 16.72 -11.31 0.85
N CYS A 251 15.66 -12.07 0.57
CA CYS A 251 15.42 -13.41 1.12
C CYS A 251 16.11 -14.54 0.33
N GLY A 252 16.76 -14.23 -0.80
CA GLY A 252 17.32 -15.25 -1.70
C GLY A 252 16.25 -16.08 -2.43
N LEU A 253 14.99 -15.63 -2.46
CA LEU A 253 13.90 -16.33 -3.14
C LEU A 253 13.89 -16.07 -4.66
N SER A 254 14.64 -15.10 -5.16
CA SER A 254 14.71 -14.78 -6.59
C SER A 254 15.30 -15.94 -7.40
N LYS A 255 14.65 -16.35 -8.50
CA LYS A 255 15.13 -17.40 -9.43
C LYS A 255 16.60 -17.21 -9.87
N ASN A 256 17.08 -15.97 -9.95
CA ASN A 256 18.41 -15.64 -10.47
C ASN A 256 19.57 -15.84 -9.47
N GLY A 257 19.31 -16.36 -8.27
CA GLY A 257 20.35 -16.58 -7.24
C GLY A 257 21.35 -17.72 -7.51
N ALA A 258 21.17 -18.50 -8.58
CA ALA A 258 21.99 -19.68 -8.87
C ALA A 258 23.26 -19.41 -9.70
N ALA A 259 23.55 -18.16 -10.04
CA ALA A 259 24.74 -17.76 -10.81
C ALA A 259 25.71 -16.91 -9.96
N SER A 260 26.14 -17.45 -8.81
CA SER A 260 27.37 -16.96 -8.17
C SER A 260 28.57 -17.58 -8.90
N PRO A 261 29.53 -16.80 -9.41
CA PRO A 261 30.68 -17.36 -10.12
C PRO A 261 31.58 -18.10 -9.13
N GLN A 262 31.48 -19.43 -9.09
CA GLN A 262 32.50 -20.26 -8.47
C GLN A 262 33.83 -20.01 -9.18
N LEU A 263 34.78 -19.40 -8.48
CA LEU A 263 36.19 -19.43 -8.84
C LEU A 263 36.62 -20.89 -8.98
N GLN A 264 36.87 -21.30 -10.22
CA GLN A 264 37.25 -22.67 -10.56
C GLN A 264 38.61 -23.00 -9.93
N HIS A 265 38.59 -23.80 -8.86
CA HIS A 265 39.78 -24.51 -8.40
C HIS A 265 40.18 -25.53 -9.46
N HIS A 266 41.24 -25.24 -10.21
CA HIS A 266 41.87 -26.19 -11.12
C HIS A 266 42.54 -27.33 -10.33
N PRO A 267 42.22 -28.60 -10.59
CA PRO A 267 43.06 -29.73 -10.18
C PRO A 267 44.25 -29.83 -11.13
N LEU A 268 45.46 -29.80 -10.58
CA LEU A 268 46.70 -29.96 -11.36
C LEU A 268 46.91 -31.45 -11.70
N HIS A 269 46.78 -31.82 -12.96
CA HIS A 269 47.18 -33.15 -13.46
C HIS A 269 48.30 -32.99 -14.49
N GLN A 270 49.44 -33.65 -14.24
CA GLN A 270 50.59 -33.71 -15.14
C GLN A 270 50.28 -34.50 -16.42
N PRO A 271 50.93 -34.13 -17.53
CA PRO A 271 51.46 -35.11 -18.48
C PRO A 271 52.99 -35.13 -18.48
N GLN A 272 53.56 -36.30 -18.72
CA GLN A 272 55.00 -36.53 -18.86
C GLN A 272 55.53 -35.95 -20.18
N GLN A 273 56.76 -35.48 -20.21
CA GLN A 273 57.57 -35.45 -21.44
C GLN A 273 59.05 -35.77 -21.15
N GLN A 274 59.70 -36.39 -22.12
CA GLN A 274 60.97 -37.10 -21.97
C GLN A 274 62.20 -36.19 -21.99
N VAL A 275 63.28 -36.73 -21.42
CA VAL A 275 64.62 -36.13 -21.35
C VAL A 275 65.28 -36.08 -22.73
N GLN A 276 65.85 -34.92 -23.07
CA GLN A 276 66.98 -34.85 -24.00
C GLN A 276 68.00 -33.81 -23.49
N ILE A 277 69.28 -34.15 -23.55
CA ILE A 277 70.39 -33.43 -22.91
C ILE A 277 71.29 -32.82 -23.99
N GLN A 278 71.62 -31.52 -23.91
CA GLN A 278 72.95 -31.02 -24.33
C GLN A 278 73.30 -29.61 -23.77
N GLN A 279 74.18 -29.61 -22.75
CA GLN A 279 75.27 -28.68 -22.41
C GLN A 279 75.25 -27.15 -22.71
N GLN A 280 75.33 -26.35 -21.62
CA GLN A 280 76.25 -25.21 -21.31
C GLN A 280 76.29 -23.90 -22.16
N PRO A 281 76.87 -22.77 -21.65
CA PRO A 281 77.19 -22.40 -20.24
C PRO A 281 76.84 -20.93 -19.80
N GLN A 282 76.74 -20.75 -18.47
CA GLN A 282 77.17 -19.59 -17.63
C GLN A 282 76.95 -18.10 -18.02
N ALA A 283 76.21 -17.37 -17.17
CA ALA A 283 76.62 -16.16 -16.41
C ALA A 283 75.41 -15.64 -15.58
N LYS A 284 75.48 -15.50 -14.24
CA LYS A 284 75.86 -14.29 -13.46
C LYS A 284 75.09 -13.00 -13.80
N THR A 285 74.66 -12.10 -12.89
CA THR A 285 74.59 -12.04 -11.40
C THR A 285 73.98 -10.67 -11.01
N GLN A 286 72.99 -10.59 -10.08
CA GLN A 286 72.58 -9.37 -9.29
C GLN A 286 72.14 -8.11 -10.11
N GLN A 287 71.62 -6.98 -9.57
CA GLN A 287 70.82 -6.60 -8.39
C GLN A 287 70.07 -5.26 -8.70
N GLN A 288 69.08 -4.89 -7.87
CA GLN A 288 68.38 -3.58 -7.76
C GLN A 288 69.33 -2.42 -7.28
N PRO A 289 68.91 -1.13 -7.04
CA PRO A 289 67.82 -0.24 -7.56
C PRO A 289 68.34 1.24 -7.84
N PRO A 290 67.69 2.40 -7.49
CA PRO A 290 66.47 3.09 -8.01
C PRO A 290 66.72 4.47 -8.76
N PRO A 291 66.15 5.68 -8.45
CA PRO A 291 65.65 6.68 -9.45
C PRO A 291 66.44 8.05 -9.41
N PRO A 292 65.99 9.28 -9.81
CA PRO A 292 64.71 9.77 -10.42
C PRO A 292 64.78 10.90 -11.52
N HIS A 293 63.60 11.30 -12.06
CA HIS A 293 63.26 12.61 -12.70
C HIS A 293 63.94 12.99 -14.06
N PRO A 294 63.64 14.15 -14.73
CA PRO A 294 62.60 14.21 -15.78
C PRO A 294 63.02 14.99 -17.08
N SER A 295 62.16 15.08 -18.11
CA SER A 295 62.04 16.26 -19.03
C SER A 295 60.97 16.12 -20.13
N GLN A 296 60.17 17.20 -20.31
CA GLN A 296 59.76 17.92 -21.55
C GLN A 296 59.23 17.11 -22.78
N THR A 297 58.26 17.58 -23.58
CA THR A 297 58.15 18.93 -24.20
C THR A 297 56.70 19.33 -24.55
N GLN A 298 56.40 20.62 -24.46
CA GLN A 298 55.21 21.32 -25.01
C GLN A 298 55.70 22.35 -26.05
N PRO A 299 54.86 22.88 -26.98
CA PRO A 299 54.23 24.18 -26.68
C PRO A 299 52.82 24.41 -27.28
N GLN A 300 52.14 25.45 -26.76
CA GLN A 300 50.90 26.10 -27.27
C GLN A 300 51.20 27.62 -27.51
N PRO A 301 50.22 28.57 -27.40
CA PRO A 301 49.04 28.91 -28.22
C PRO A 301 49.30 30.28 -28.93
N PRO A 302 48.51 31.40 -28.85
CA PRO A 302 47.05 31.63 -28.79
C PRO A 302 46.50 32.69 -29.79
N THR A 303 45.18 32.66 -30.06
CA THR A 303 44.33 33.88 -30.11
C THR A 303 42.83 33.57 -29.99
N ALA A 304 42.04 34.56 -29.57
CA ALA A 304 40.58 34.54 -29.40
C ALA A 304 39.98 35.85 -30.02
N PRO A 305 38.76 36.31 -29.69
CA PRO A 305 37.44 35.76 -30.01
C PRO A 305 36.55 36.72 -30.85
N GLN A 306 35.49 36.22 -31.50
CA GLN A 306 34.32 37.02 -31.95
C GLN A 306 33.03 36.19 -31.75
N ALA A 307 31.90 36.67 -31.19
CA ALA A 307 31.21 37.97 -31.26
C ALA A 307 30.37 38.15 -32.55
N TYR A 308 29.09 37.73 -32.48
CA TYR A 308 28.04 38.12 -33.44
C TYR A 308 26.89 38.78 -32.68
N HIS A 309 26.75 40.10 -32.85
CA HIS A 309 25.51 40.83 -32.63
C HIS A 309 24.91 41.20 -33.99
N HIS A 310 23.58 41.21 -34.09
CA HIS A 310 22.85 42.09 -35.00
C HIS A 310 21.61 42.65 -34.28
N PRO A 311 21.10 43.84 -34.69
CA PRO A 311 20.42 44.73 -33.76
C PRO A 311 18.88 44.65 -33.81
N VAL A 312 18.25 45.12 -32.73
CA VAL A 312 16.82 45.47 -32.65
C VAL A 312 16.72 46.93 -32.18
N PRO A 313 15.83 47.78 -32.74
CA PRO A 313 15.79 49.22 -32.42
C PRO A 313 15.20 49.57 -31.05
N GLN A 314 15.46 50.82 -30.65
CA GLN A 314 15.31 51.37 -29.30
C GLN A 314 14.07 52.28 -29.15
N GLU A 315 13.75 52.62 -27.89
CA GLU A 315 12.84 53.68 -27.35
C GLU A 315 11.38 53.25 -27.12
N HIS A 316 10.70 53.46 -25.96
CA HIS A 316 10.82 54.44 -24.86
C HIS A 316 10.22 53.85 -23.51
N PRO A 317 10.25 54.54 -22.34
CA PRO A 317 10.24 53.87 -21.01
C PRO A 317 9.01 54.09 -20.08
N GLN A 318 8.79 53.21 -19.08
CA GLN A 318 8.20 53.62 -17.77
C GLN A 318 8.43 52.66 -16.56
N GLN A 319 9.13 53.17 -15.55
CA GLN A 319 9.03 53.00 -14.08
C GLN A 319 8.66 51.65 -13.38
N HIS A 320 9.55 51.21 -12.48
CA HIS A 320 9.21 50.49 -11.23
C HIS A 320 10.13 50.96 -10.06
N PRO A 321 9.65 51.04 -8.80
CA PRO A 321 10.44 51.59 -7.68
C PRO A 321 11.30 50.55 -6.92
N GLN A 322 12.37 51.04 -6.27
CA GLN A 322 13.28 50.26 -5.41
C GLN A 322 12.72 49.98 -4.01
N LEU A 323 13.15 48.86 -3.41
CA LEU A 323 13.34 48.73 -1.95
C LEU A 323 14.68 48.02 -1.65
N PRO A 324 15.33 48.27 -0.49
CA PRO A 324 16.76 47.98 -0.29
C PRO A 324 17.06 46.64 0.40
N ALA A 325 18.31 46.18 0.26
CA ALA A 325 18.82 44.92 0.81
C ALA A 325 19.79 45.14 2.00
N LEU A 326 19.77 44.24 3.00
CA LEU A 326 20.82 43.94 4.00
C LEU A 326 20.43 42.61 4.74
N PRO A 327 21.32 41.90 5.47
CA PRO A 327 22.43 41.10 4.94
C PRO A 327 22.42 39.62 5.42
N LEU A 328 23.35 38.80 4.93
CA LEU A 328 23.50 37.38 5.26
C LEU A 328 24.30 37.17 6.58
N VAL A 329 23.81 36.30 7.49
CA VAL A 329 24.58 35.80 8.65
C VAL A 329 24.36 34.28 8.80
N GLN A 330 25.41 33.54 9.13
CA GLN A 330 25.41 32.07 9.26
C GLN A 330 25.25 31.58 10.71
N THR A 331 24.55 30.45 10.87
CA THR A 331 24.71 29.40 11.91
C THR A 331 24.80 29.75 13.41
N LEU A 332 23.79 29.34 14.21
CA LEU A 332 24.04 28.45 15.37
C LEU A 332 22.78 27.70 15.89
N SER A 333 23.04 26.51 16.42
CA SER A 333 22.17 25.45 16.95
C SER A 333 21.20 25.78 18.10
N LYS A 334 19.90 25.44 17.96
CA LYS A 334 19.05 24.68 18.93
C LYS A 334 17.57 24.59 18.47
N PRO A 335 16.87 23.45 18.66
CA PRO A 335 15.41 23.40 18.48
C PRO A 335 14.68 23.93 19.74
N PRO A 336 13.58 24.69 19.60
CA PRO A 336 12.74 25.08 20.73
C PRO A 336 11.87 23.91 21.22
N ALA A 337 11.53 23.91 22.50
CA ALA A 337 10.66 22.91 23.11
C ALA A 337 9.20 23.05 22.66
N TYR A 338 8.49 21.93 22.54
CA TYR A 338 7.05 21.90 22.29
C TYR A 338 6.28 22.50 23.48
N THR A 339 5.64 23.65 23.28
CA THR A 339 4.56 24.12 24.16
C THR A 339 3.30 23.30 23.91
N GLN A 340 2.61 22.90 24.99
CA GLN A 340 1.34 22.19 24.89
C GLN A 340 0.25 23.09 24.29
N PRO A 341 -0.68 22.56 23.47
CA PRO A 341 -1.88 23.28 23.07
C PRO A 341 -2.85 23.43 24.25
N PRO A 342 -3.60 24.55 24.35
CA PRO A 342 -4.58 24.75 25.42
C PRO A 342 -5.81 23.82 25.26
N PRO A 343 -6.53 23.53 26.36
CA PRO A 343 -7.71 22.66 26.31
C PRO A 343 -8.89 23.35 25.59
N LEU A 344 -9.53 22.62 24.68
CA LEU A 344 -10.72 23.07 23.95
C LEU A 344 -11.96 23.03 24.86
N THR A 345 -12.66 24.16 24.96
CA THR A 345 -13.99 24.24 25.57
C THR A 345 -15.07 23.67 24.62
N PRO A 346 -16.06 22.91 25.12
CA PRO A 346 -17.12 22.38 24.25
C PRO A 346 -18.14 23.45 23.86
N LEU A 347 -18.21 23.78 22.56
CA LEU A 347 -19.32 24.54 21.99
C LEU A 347 -20.57 23.66 21.91
N GLN A 348 -21.59 23.96 22.71
CA GLN A 348 -22.90 23.29 22.64
C GLN A 348 -23.63 23.70 21.35
N PHE A 349 -23.63 22.83 20.34
CA PHE A 349 -24.57 22.92 19.23
C PHE A 349 -25.88 22.18 19.59
N GLN A 350 -26.89 22.95 20.00
CA GLN A 350 -28.20 22.44 20.37
C GLN A 350 -29.09 22.24 19.12
N PHE A 351 -29.10 21.01 18.58
CA PHE A 351 -30.07 20.62 17.55
C PHE A 351 -31.45 20.37 18.18
N GLN A 352 -32.37 21.33 18.07
CA GLN A 352 -33.79 21.09 18.33
C GLN A 352 -34.41 20.34 17.15
N SER A 353 -34.80 19.09 17.38
CA SER A 353 -35.69 18.36 16.48
C SER A 353 -37.15 18.60 16.89
N GLN A 354 -37.85 19.49 16.17
CA GLN A 354 -39.32 19.50 16.25
C GLN A 354 -39.86 18.25 15.56
N GLN A 355 -40.49 17.36 16.33
CA GLN A 355 -41.30 16.26 15.80
C GLN A 355 -42.76 16.48 16.21
N GLN A 356 -43.58 16.95 15.27
CA GLN A 356 -45.00 17.16 15.51
C GLN A 356 -45.77 15.84 15.43
N ARG A 357 -46.27 15.42 16.60
CA ARG A 357 -47.56 14.75 16.87
C ARG A 357 -48.27 14.09 15.67
N ALA A 358 -48.37 12.76 15.73
CA ALA A 358 -49.62 12.05 15.45
C ALA A 358 -49.79 10.96 16.51
N ALA A 359 -50.87 11.02 17.27
CA ALA A 359 -51.21 10.00 18.27
C ALA A 359 -52.36 9.15 17.72
N ALA A 360 -52.15 7.83 17.65
CA ALA A 360 -53.20 6.84 17.47
C ALA A 360 -52.91 5.69 18.43
N THR A 361 -53.88 5.36 19.27
CA THR A 361 -53.80 4.28 20.26
C THR A 361 -53.92 2.90 19.58
N PRO A 362 -53.20 1.87 20.06
CA PRO A 362 -53.43 0.50 19.62
C PRO A 362 -54.58 -0.10 20.45
N ASP A 363 -55.61 -0.61 19.77
CA ASP A 363 -56.61 -1.48 20.40
C ASP A 363 -56.17 -2.94 20.37
N ALA A 364 -56.59 -3.70 21.39
CA ALA A 364 -56.02 -5.01 21.69
C ALA A 364 -56.55 -6.13 20.78
N VAL A 365 -55.66 -7.07 20.44
CA VAL A 365 -56.04 -8.37 19.88
C VAL A 365 -56.75 -9.18 20.95
N SER A 366 -57.88 -9.80 20.59
CA SER A 366 -58.47 -10.91 21.36
C SER A 366 -58.65 -12.11 20.44
N ASP A 367 -58.31 -13.28 20.96
CA ASP A 367 -58.23 -14.55 20.25
C ASP A 367 -59.57 -15.03 19.68
N LYS A 368 -59.53 -15.68 18.52
CA LYS A 368 -60.25 -16.96 18.34
C LYS A 368 -59.75 -17.81 17.18
N GLU A 369 -59.81 -19.10 17.46
CA GLU A 369 -59.17 -20.22 16.78
C GLU A 369 -59.98 -20.77 15.59
N LEU A 370 -59.26 -21.48 14.71
CA LEU A 370 -59.65 -22.75 14.07
C LEU A 370 -60.14 -22.77 12.60
N VAL A 371 -59.63 -23.82 11.94
CA VAL A 371 -60.10 -24.56 10.73
C VAL A 371 -59.33 -24.31 9.42
N ARG A 372 -58.96 -25.43 8.79
CA ARG A 372 -58.21 -25.60 7.53
C ARG A 372 -59.15 -25.51 6.32
N ASP A 373 -58.62 -25.18 5.14
CA ASP A 373 -58.34 -26.18 4.09
C ASP A 373 -57.54 -25.57 2.91
N ASP A 374 -56.78 -26.41 2.21
CA ASP A 374 -56.12 -26.11 0.93
C ASP A 374 -57.06 -26.54 -0.24
N PRO A 375 -56.64 -26.53 -1.52
CA PRO A 375 -56.44 -25.38 -2.40
C PRO A 375 -57.37 -25.45 -3.64
N VAL A 376 -57.27 -24.53 -4.62
CA VAL A 376 -57.47 -24.70 -6.10
C VAL A 376 -57.78 -23.37 -6.82
N GLY A 377 -57.30 -23.23 -8.07
CA GLY A 377 -57.61 -22.14 -9.03
C GLY A 377 -56.33 -21.41 -9.47
N SER A 378 -55.71 -21.66 -10.63
CA SER A 378 -56.22 -21.74 -12.02
C SER A 378 -56.97 -20.47 -12.48
N CYS A 379 -56.20 -19.49 -12.98
CA CYS A 379 -56.27 -18.94 -14.34
C CYS A 379 -55.00 -18.13 -14.63
#